data_AF-A0A353WT63-F1
#
_entry.id   AF-A0A353WT63-F1
#
_cell.length_a   1.000
_cell.length_b   1.000
_cell.length_c   1.000
_cell.angle_alpha   90.00
_cell.angle_beta   90.00
_cell.angle_gamma   90.00
#
_symmetry.space_group_name_H-M   'P 1'
#
loop_
_entity.id
_entity.type
_entity.pdbx_description
1 polymer ?
#
loop_
_entity_poly.entity_id
_entity_poly.type
_entity_poly.pdbx_seq_one_letter_code
_entity_poly.pdbx_strand_id
1 'polypeptide(L)'
;MQEKGSKTYLFGIVLVAVLGGLLFGYDTAVISGAERGLQAFFMGAGDFTYTSFLHGITSSSALIGCIIGSAISGLMAGKFGRKKSLFIAGVCFFLSAAGSYYPEFLFFPKGEASFSLWIAFNLYRVLGGIGVGMASAICPMYIAEVAPADKRGSLVSWNQFAIIFGQLVVYFVNLVILGDH
;
A
#
# COMPACT_ATOMS: atom_id res chain seq x y z
N MET A 1 22.21 23.51 26.65
CA MET A 1 21.44 24.21 25.60
C MET A 1 20.72 23.17 24.76
N GLN A 2 19.42 22.97 24.99
CA GLN A 2 18.59 22.17 24.08
C GLN A 2 18.15 23.10 22.95
N GLU A 3 18.78 22.99 21.78
CA GLU A 3 18.22 23.56 20.55
C GLU A 3 16.85 22.92 20.33
N LYS A 4 15.79 23.65 20.68
CA LYS A 4 14.42 23.29 20.31
C LYS A 4 14.31 23.42 18.80
N GLY A 5 14.55 22.34 18.08
CA GLY A 5 14.27 22.24 16.65
C GLY A 5 12.85 22.77 16.35
N SER A 6 12.70 23.49 15.23
CA SER A 6 11.46 24.18 14.90
C SER A 6 10.27 23.21 14.94
N LYS A 7 9.23 23.55 15.73
CA LYS A 7 8.00 22.74 15.85
C LYS A 7 7.34 22.49 14.48
N THR A 8 7.47 23.43 13.55
CA THR A 8 6.94 23.32 12.18
C THR A 8 7.71 22.28 11.35
N TYR A 9 9.02 22.15 11.54
CA TYR A 9 9.85 21.16 10.87
C TYR A 9 9.52 19.74 11.34
N LEU A 10 9.39 19.56 12.66
CA LEU A 10 8.95 18.30 13.25
C LEU A 10 7.56 17.90 12.76
N PHE A 11 6.62 18.85 12.72
CA PHE A 11 5.27 18.60 12.23
C PHE A 11 5.25 18.18 10.76
N GLY A 12 6.03 18.84 9.90
CA GLY A 12 6.15 18.47 8.48
C GLY A 12 6.70 17.06 8.27
N ILE A 13 7.71 16.66 9.04
CA ILE A 13 8.28 15.30 8.96
C ILE A 13 7.27 14.25 9.42
N VAL A 14 6.56 14.51 10.53
CA VAL A 14 5.52 13.62 11.03
C VAL A 14 4.41 13.47 9.99
N LEU A 15 3.97 14.57 9.37
CA LEU A 15 2.94 14.54 8.33
C LEU A 15 3.34 13.61 7.17
N VAL A 16 4.58 13.73 6.68
CA VAL A 16 5.10 12.88 5.60
C VAL A 16 5.17 11.41 6.02
N ALA A 17 5.57 11.13 7.26
CA ALA A 17 5.60 9.76 7.77
C ALA A 17 4.18 9.17 7.96
N VAL A 18 3.23 10.00 8.40
CA VAL A 18 1.82 9.65 8.60
C VAL A 18 1.13 9.36 7.26
N LEU A 19 1.54 10.01 6.16
CA LEU A 19 1.09 9.64 4.81
C LEU A 19 1.45 8.20 4.44
N GLY A 20 2.58 7.68 4.93
CA GLY A 20 2.93 6.26 4.75
C GLY A 20 1.95 5.33 5.46
N GLY A 21 1.53 5.67 6.67
CA GLY A 21 0.44 4.98 7.38
C GLY A 21 -0.89 5.06 6.63
N LEU A 22 -1.24 6.25 6.10
CA LEU A 22 -2.45 6.45 5.31
C LEU A 22 -2.46 5.56 4.05
N LEU A 23 -1.35 5.52 3.29
CA LEU A 23 -1.23 4.70 2.09
C LEU A 23 -1.28 3.20 2.40
N PHE A 24 -0.74 2.77 3.55
CA PHE A 24 -0.89 1.39 4.02
C PHE A 24 -2.37 1.02 4.23
N GLY A 25 -3.10 1.83 4.99
CA GLY A 25 -4.54 1.63 5.18
C GLY A 25 -5.30 1.62 3.85
N TYR A 26 -4.96 2.54 2.97
CA TYR A 26 -5.59 2.70 1.66
C TYR A 26 -5.42 1.45 0.77
N ASP A 27 -4.17 1.03 0.52
CA ASP A 27 -3.86 -0.09 -0.38
C ASP A 27 -4.44 -1.44 0.11
N THR A 28 -4.57 -1.59 1.43
CA THR A 28 -5.15 -2.78 2.05
C THR A 28 -6.66 -2.82 1.87
N ALA A 29 -7.35 -1.69 1.99
CA ALA A 29 -8.82 -1.63 1.88
C ALA A 29 -9.32 -1.55 0.42
N VAL A 30 -8.53 -1.03 -0.53
CA VAL A 30 -9.03 -0.70 -1.88
C VAL A 30 -9.55 -1.92 -2.64
N ILE A 31 -8.95 -3.09 -2.41
CA ILE A 31 -9.34 -4.33 -3.08
C ILE A 31 -10.79 -4.75 -2.80
N SER A 32 -11.35 -4.35 -1.64
CA SER A 32 -12.74 -4.67 -1.26
C SER A 32 -13.77 -4.03 -2.20
N GLY A 33 -13.49 -2.84 -2.74
CA GLY A 33 -14.37 -2.18 -3.72
C GLY A 33 -14.24 -2.77 -5.13
N ALA A 34 -13.06 -3.31 -5.46
CA ALA A 34 -12.79 -3.90 -6.76
C ALA A 34 -13.18 -5.38 -6.86
N GLU A 35 -13.52 -6.03 -5.74
CA GLU A 35 -13.74 -7.47 -5.62
C GLU A 35 -14.73 -8.01 -6.65
N ARG A 36 -15.94 -7.43 -6.73
CA ARG A 36 -16.98 -7.83 -7.68
C ARG A 36 -16.58 -7.58 -9.13
N GLY A 37 -15.89 -6.46 -9.39
CA GLY A 37 -15.41 -6.11 -10.73
C GLY A 37 -14.35 -7.10 -11.23
N LEU A 38 -13.39 -7.44 -10.38
CA LEU A 38 -12.37 -8.45 -10.68
C LEU A 38 -12.99 -9.82 -10.91
N GLN A 39 -13.97 -10.21 -10.10
CA GLN A 39 -14.68 -11.47 -10.29
C GLN A 39 -15.43 -11.50 -11.62
N ALA A 40 -16.20 -10.46 -11.95
CA ALA A 40 -16.92 -10.37 -13.21
C ALA A 40 -15.98 -10.38 -14.44
N PHE A 41 -14.84 -9.69 -14.34
CA PHE A 41 -13.85 -9.63 -15.41
C PHE A 41 -13.16 -10.98 -15.64
N PHE A 42 -12.58 -11.59 -14.60
CA PHE A 42 -11.83 -12.83 -14.74
C PHE A 42 -12.70 -14.08 -14.93
N MET A 43 -13.98 -14.07 -14.52
CA MET A 43 -14.92 -15.15 -14.89
C MET A 43 -15.21 -15.20 -16.38
N GLY A 44 -14.99 -14.11 -17.12
CA GLY A 44 -15.10 -14.05 -18.57
C GLY A 44 -13.89 -14.60 -19.32
N ALA A 45 -12.84 -15.06 -18.62
CA ALA A 45 -11.65 -15.61 -19.25
C ALA A 45 -11.95 -16.94 -19.96
N GLY A 46 -11.51 -17.07 -21.21
CA GLY A 46 -11.73 -18.28 -22.01
C GLY A 46 -10.69 -19.38 -21.78
N ASP A 47 -9.55 -19.05 -21.17
CA ASP A 47 -8.38 -19.90 -21.00
C ASP A 47 -8.26 -20.54 -19.60
N PHE A 48 -9.03 -20.08 -18.61
CA PHE A 48 -9.10 -20.70 -17.29
C PHE A 48 -10.42 -20.41 -16.56
N THR A 49 -10.77 -21.26 -15.60
CA THR A 49 -11.94 -21.05 -14.73
C THR A 49 -11.55 -20.25 -13.50
N TYR A 50 -12.09 -19.04 -13.34
CA TYR A 50 -11.91 -18.23 -12.14
C TYR A 50 -12.73 -18.77 -10.97
N THR A 51 -12.08 -19.52 -10.07
CA THR A 51 -12.71 -20.13 -8.89
C THR A 51 -12.61 -19.23 -7.65
N SER A 52 -13.43 -19.49 -6.63
CA SER A 52 -13.36 -18.80 -5.33
C SER A 52 -11.97 -18.89 -4.68
N PHE A 53 -11.21 -19.95 -4.96
CA PHE A 53 -9.83 -20.09 -4.51
C PHE A 53 -8.90 -19.07 -5.17
N LEU A 54 -8.96 -18.93 -6.50
CA LEU A 54 -8.17 -17.91 -7.23
C LEU A 54 -8.57 -16.50 -6.85
N HIS A 55 -9.85 -16.31 -6.55
CA HIS A 55 -10.35 -15.05 -6.01
C HIS A 55 -9.74 -14.71 -4.64
N GLY A 56 -9.70 -15.69 -3.73
CA GLY A 56 -9.00 -15.54 -2.45
C GLY A 56 -7.51 -15.21 -2.60
N ILE A 57 -6.82 -15.84 -3.55
CA ILE A 57 -5.42 -15.49 -3.89
C ILE A 57 -5.34 -14.04 -4.39
N THR A 58 -6.25 -13.62 -5.26
CA THR A 58 -6.29 -12.25 -5.80
C THR A 58 -6.38 -11.21 -4.69
N SER A 59 -7.29 -11.43 -3.73
CA SER A 59 -7.50 -10.55 -2.58
C SER A 59 -6.32 -10.53 -1.61
N SER A 60 -5.70 -11.69 -1.36
CA SER A 60 -4.62 -11.86 -0.37
C SER A 60 -3.20 -11.66 -0.93
N SER A 61 -3.02 -11.57 -2.24
CA SER A 61 -1.71 -11.45 -2.92
C SER A 61 -0.83 -10.33 -2.36
N ALA A 62 -1.42 -9.18 -2.03
CA ALA A 62 -0.70 -8.05 -1.44
C ALA A 62 -0.05 -8.41 -0.08
N LEU A 63 -0.66 -9.29 0.71
CA LEU A 63 -0.13 -9.72 2.01
C LEU A 63 1.19 -10.47 1.87
N ILE A 64 1.36 -11.24 0.79
CA ILE A 64 2.64 -11.91 0.47
C ILE A 64 3.73 -10.85 0.29
N GLY A 65 3.41 -9.79 -0.46
CA GLY A 65 4.29 -8.62 -0.60
C GLY A 65 4.60 -7.97 0.74
N CYS A 66 3.60 -7.81 1.62
CA CYS A 66 3.78 -7.21 2.95
C CYS A 66 4.78 -8.00 3.81
N ILE A 67 4.73 -9.34 3.77
CA ILE A 67 5.67 -10.21 4.49
C ILE A 67 7.09 -9.96 3.98
N ILE A 68 7.28 -9.97 2.66
CA ILE A 68 8.58 -9.74 2.02
C ILE A 68 9.10 -8.34 2.36
N GLY A 69 8.28 -7.31 2.17
CA GLY A 69 8.60 -5.92 2.47
C GLY A 69 8.98 -5.68 3.92
N SER A 70 8.24 -6.30 4.85
CA SER A 70 8.53 -6.22 6.29
C SER A 70 9.86 -6.89 6.63
N ALA A 71 10.15 -8.06 6.04
CA ALA A 71 11.41 -8.78 6.28
C ALA A 71 12.64 -8.00 5.80
N ILE A 72 12.56 -7.32 4.65
CA ILE A 72 13.68 -6.54 4.11
C ILE A 72 13.78 -5.12 4.68
N SER A 73 12.74 -4.64 5.38
CA SER A 73 12.64 -3.27 5.88
C SER A 73 13.82 -2.86 6.77
N GLY A 74 14.28 -3.74 7.67
CA GLY A 74 15.40 -3.49 8.56
C GLY A 74 16.73 -3.31 7.82
N LEU A 75 17.00 -4.16 6.83
CA LEU A 75 18.19 -4.07 5.97
C LEU A 75 18.16 -2.78 5.13
N MET A 76 17.01 -2.47 4.56
CA MET A 76 16.79 -1.24 3.78
C MET A 76 17.03 0.01 4.66
N ALA A 77 16.39 0.08 5.83
CA ALA A 77 16.50 1.22 6.75
C ALA A 77 17.92 1.40 7.32
N GLY A 78 18.66 0.29 7.52
CA GLY A 78 20.06 0.31 7.94
C GLY A 78 21.01 0.78 6.84
N LYS A 79 20.85 0.30 5.60
CA LYS A 79 21.78 0.58 4.49
C LYS A 79 21.51 1.90 3.77
N PHE A 80 20.25 2.21 3.47
CA PHE A 80 19.86 3.39 2.69
C PHE A 80 19.36 4.55 3.56
N GLY A 81 19.08 4.30 4.84
CA GLY A 81 18.46 5.26 5.74
C GLY A 81 16.93 5.33 5.56
N ARG A 82 16.23 5.83 6.59
CA ARG A 82 14.76 5.73 6.69
C ARG A 82 14.05 6.49 5.58
N LYS A 83 14.48 7.73 5.32
CA LYS A 83 13.88 8.60 4.29
C LYS A 83 13.96 8.01 2.88
N LYS A 84 15.11 7.45 2.50
CA LYS A 84 15.28 6.83 1.17
C LYS A 84 14.46 5.54 1.06
N SER A 85 14.40 4.74 2.12
CA SER A 85 13.56 3.54 2.13
C SER A 85 12.07 3.86 2.02
N LEU A 86 11.59 4.93 2.67
CA LEU A 86 10.22 5.42 2.51
C LEU A 86 9.94 5.93 1.09
N PHE A 87 10.93 6.56 0.45
CA PHE A 87 10.80 6.96 -0.95
C PHE A 87 10.68 5.73 -1.87
N ILE A 88 11.48 4.69 -1.65
CA ILE A 88 11.38 3.42 -2.39
C ILE A 88 10.00 2.79 -2.17
N ALA A 89 9.49 2.78 -0.93
CA ALA A 89 8.14 2.31 -0.64
C ALA A 89 7.08 3.09 -1.43
N GLY A 90 7.21 4.42 -1.50
CA GLY A 90 6.36 5.29 -2.32
C GLY A 90 6.40 4.95 -3.82
N VAL A 91 7.57 4.63 -4.36
CA VAL A 91 7.71 4.18 -5.75
C VAL A 91 7.01 2.83 -5.95
N CYS A 92 7.16 1.88 -5.03
CA CYS A 92 6.44 0.60 -5.07
C CYS A 92 4.92 0.79 -5.06
N PHE A 93 4.41 1.68 -4.21
CA PHE A 93 2.99 2.05 -4.19
C PHE A 93 2.51 2.60 -5.53
N PHE A 94 3.25 3.55 -6.09
CA PHE A 94 2.89 4.19 -7.36
C PHE A 94 2.86 3.16 -8.51
N LEU A 95 3.89 2.33 -8.62
CA LEU A 95 3.97 1.30 -9.66
C LEU A 95 2.90 0.22 -9.49
N SER A 96 2.59 -0.17 -8.25
CA SER A 96 1.49 -1.09 -7.95
C SER A 96 0.13 -0.52 -8.33
N ALA A 97 -0.15 0.73 -7.96
CA ALA A 97 -1.40 1.40 -8.28
C ALA A 97 -1.57 1.57 -9.80
N ALA A 98 -0.51 2.01 -10.50
CA ALA A 98 -0.52 2.14 -11.95
C ALA A 98 -0.72 0.79 -12.65
N GLY A 99 -0.01 -0.25 -12.20
CA GLY A 99 -0.13 -1.60 -12.75
C GLY A 99 -1.44 -2.30 -12.40
N SER A 100 -2.04 -2.01 -11.25
CA SER A 100 -3.34 -2.55 -10.85
C SER A 100 -4.51 -1.82 -11.54
N TYR A 101 -4.36 -0.52 -11.83
CA TYR A 101 -5.30 0.25 -12.64
C TYR A 101 -5.27 -0.16 -14.11
N TYR A 102 -4.07 -0.40 -14.64
CA TYR A 102 -3.89 -0.71 -16.05
C TYR A 102 -2.94 -1.89 -16.29
N PRO A 103 -3.35 -3.11 -15.88
CA PRO A 103 -2.50 -4.30 -15.91
C PRO A 103 -2.13 -4.75 -17.33
N GLU A 104 -2.96 -4.41 -18.32
CA GLU A 104 -2.70 -4.74 -19.72
C GLU A 104 -1.66 -3.86 -20.43
N PHE A 105 -1.27 -2.70 -19.87
CA PHE A 105 -0.51 -1.65 -20.56
C PHE A 105 0.74 -2.12 -21.32
N LEU A 106 1.47 -3.07 -20.75
CA LEU A 106 2.80 -3.45 -21.23
C LEU A 106 2.79 -4.62 -22.21
N PHE A 107 2.02 -5.67 -21.91
CA PHE A 107 2.21 -6.99 -22.53
C PHE A 107 0.91 -7.69 -22.94
N PHE A 108 -0.27 -7.11 -22.69
CA PHE A 108 -1.54 -7.80 -22.90
C PHE A 108 -2.53 -6.98 -23.75
N PRO A 109 -3.42 -7.64 -24.50
CA PRO A 109 -4.52 -6.98 -25.18
C PRO A 109 -5.49 -6.33 -24.18
N LYS A 110 -5.96 -5.12 -24.51
CA LYS A 110 -6.87 -4.36 -23.63
C LYS A 110 -8.23 -5.05 -23.53
N GLY A 111 -8.73 -5.21 -22.31
CA GLY A 111 -10.07 -5.74 -22.05
C GLY A 111 -10.24 -7.26 -22.22
N GLU A 112 -9.15 -8.00 -22.45
CA GLU A 112 -9.21 -9.46 -22.55
C GLU A 112 -8.72 -10.12 -21.25
N ALA A 113 -9.64 -10.81 -20.57
CA ALA A 113 -9.28 -11.59 -19.39
C ALA A 113 -8.52 -12.86 -19.80
N SER A 114 -7.33 -13.05 -19.22
CA SER A 114 -6.51 -14.24 -19.40
C SER A 114 -5.82 -14.64 -18.10
N PHE A 115 -5.38 -15.89 -18.00
CA PHE A 115 -4.61 -16.39 -16.87
C PHE A 115 -3.29 -15.64 -16.69
N SER A 116 -2.63 -15.28 -17.79
CA SER A 116 -1.40 -14.48 -17.75
C SER A 116 -1.62 -13.06 -17.24
N LEU A 117 -2.74 -12.42 -17.62
CA LEU A 117 -3.12 -11.10 -17.08
C LEU A 117 -3.44 -11.19 -15.59
N TRP A 118 -4.09 -12.27 -15.15
CA TRP A 118 -4.34 -12.52 -13.73
C TRP A 118 -3.02 -12.63 -12.93
N ILE A 119 -2.02 -13.35 -13.44
CA ILE A 119 -0.69 -13.40 -12.81
C ILE A 119 -0.07 -12.00 -12.74
N ALA A 120 -0.10 -11.24 -13.83
CA ALA A 120 0.46 -9.89 -13.88
C ALA A 120 -0.20 -8.96 -12.84
N PHE A 121 -1.53 -8.98 -12.75
CA PHE A 121 -2.28 -8.24 -11.73
C PHE A 121 -1.81 -8.58 -10.30
N ASN A 122 -1.67 -9.87 -9.99
CA ASN A 122 -1.19 -10.31 -8.68
C ASN A 122 0.25 -9.87 -8.42
N LEU A 123 1.13 -9.86 -9.43
CA LEU A 123 2.50 -9.36 -9.30
C LEU A 123 2.54 -7.86 -8.97
N TYR A 124 1.67 -7.05 -9.59
CA TYR A 124 1.54 -5.65 -9.23
C TYR A 124 1.09 -5.48 -7.78
N ARG A 125 0.10 -6.27 -7.33
CA ARG A 125 -0.32 -6.25 -5.91
C ARG A 125 0.78 -6.69 -4.95
N VAL A 126 1.57 -7.70 -5.30
CA VAL A 126 2.74 -8.11 -4.49
C VAL A 126 3.76 -6.98 -4.42
N LEU A 127 4.02 -6.26 -5.53
CA LEU A 127 4.90 -5.10 -5.52
C LEU A 127 4.39 -3.99 -4.59
N GLY A 128 3.08 -3.71 -4.61
CA GLY A 128 2.43 -2.78 -3.69
C GLY A 128 2.58 -3.22 -2.24
N GLY A 129 2.33 -4.51 -1.99
CA GLY A 129 2.54 -5.15 -0.70
C GLY A 129 3.96 -4.99 -0.16
N ILE A 130 4.99 -5.10 -1.01
CA ILE A 130 6.38 -4.83 -0.58
C ILE A 130 6.53 -3.39 -0.09
N GLY A 131 5.95 -2.42 -0.82
CA GLY A 131 5.90 -1.02 -0.39
C GLY A 131 5.19 -0.85 0.95
N VAL A 132 4.01 -1.49 1.10
CA VAL A 132 3.23 -1.52 2.35
C VAL A 132 4.04 -2.07 3.51
N GLY A 133 4.65 -3.25 3.35
CA GLY A 133 5.41 -3.92 4.40
C GLY A 133 6.64 -3.11 4.84
N MET A 134 7.30 -2.44 3.90
CA MET A 134 8.38 -1.51 4.25
C MET A 134 7.85 -0.29 4.99
N ALA A 135 6.76 0.33 4.52
CA ALA A 135 6.19 1.52 5.14
C ALA A 135 5.70 1.24 6.56
N SER A 136 5.06 0.09 6.81
CA SER A 136 4.50 -0.28 8.11
C SER A 136 5.57 -0.42 9.20
N ALA A 137 6.77 -0.87 8.85
CA ALA A 137 7.90 -0.96 9.77
C ALA A 137 8.70 0.35 9.89
N ILE A 138 8.94 1.04 8.77
CA ILE A 138 9.86 2.18 8.70
C ILE A 138 9.18 3.48 9.16
N CYS A 139 7.88 3.69 8.91
CA CYS A 139 7.18 4.90 9.35
C CYS A 139 7.22 5.09 10.88
N PRO A 140 6.77 4.13 11.72
CA PRO A 140 6.81 4.30 13.16
C PRO A 140 8.25 4.41 13.70
N MET A 141 9.21 3.70 13.08
CA MET A 141 10.63 3.81 13.42
C MET A 141 11.17 5.23 13.16
N TYR A 142 10.89 5.78 11.97
CA TYR A 142 11.33 7.11 11.59
C TYR A 142 10.70 8.19 12.47
N ILE A 143 9.40 8.07 12.77
CA ILE A 143 8.72 8.96 13.71
C ILE A 143 9.38 8.88 15.09
N ALA A 144 9.69 7.67 15.58
CA ALA A 144 10.29 7.47 16.89
C ALA A 144 11.71 8.06 17.01
N GLU A 145 12.46 8.12 15.90
CA GLU A 145 13.82 8.68 15.85
C GLU A 145 13.84 10.22 15.80
N VAL A 146 12.85 10.83 15.16
CA VAL A 146 12.78 12.29 15.00
C VAL A 146 11.96 12.95 16.11
N ALA A 147 11.05 12.20 16.75
CA ALA A 147 10.18 12.70 17.78
C ALA A 147 10.92 13.05 19.09
N PRO A 148 10.52 14.14 19.78
CA PRO A 148 11.02 14.44 21.11
C PRO A 148 10.49 13.40 22.11
N ALA A 149 11.31 13.09 23.12
CA ALA A 149 11.07 11.97 24.04
C ALA A 149 9.72 12.03 24.77
N ASP A 150 9.24 13.24 25.09
CA ASP A 150 7.96 13.50 25.78
C ASP A 150 6.72 13.22 24.90
N LYS A 151 6.85 13.29 23.57
CA LYS A 151 5.72 13.12 22.62
C LYS A 151 5.85 11.93 21.70
N ARG A 152 6.93 11.15 21.81
CA ARG A 152 7.23 10.02 20.93
C ARG A 152 6.06 9.05 20.81
N GLY A 153 5.46 8.66 21.93
CA GLY A 153 4.31 7.74 21.95
C GLY A 153 3.12 8.31 21.14
N SER A 154 2.74 9.55 21.41
CA SER A 154 1.63 10.21 20.71
C SER A 154 1.86 10.32 19.20
N LEU A 155 3.07 10.69 18.77
CA LEU A 155 3.40 10.81 17.35
C LEU A 155 3.40 9.45 16.64
N VAL A 156 3.84 8.39 17.31
CA VAL A 156 3.75 7.02 16.75
C VAL A 156 2.28 6.57 16.68
N SER A 157 1.44 6.91 17.65
CA SER A 157 0.00 6.62 17.61
C SER A 157 -0.72 7.33 16.45
N TRP A 158 -0.26 8.52 16.04
CA TRP A 158 -0.78 9.19 14.84
C TRP A 158 -0.60 8.38 13.56
N ASN A 159 0.45 7.56 13.47
CA ASN A 159 0.62 6.63 12.34
C ASN A 159 -0.50 5.57 12.31
N GLN A 160 -0.85 5.00 13.47
CA GLN A 160 -1.97 4.05 13.55
C GLN A 160 -3.31 4.69 13.25
N PHE A 161 -3.54 5.91 13.74
CA PHE A 161 -4.72 6.68 13.37
C PHE A 161 -4.81 6.86 11.85
N ALA A 162 -3.71 7.21 11.19
CA ALA A 162 -3.69 7.37 9.74
C ALA A 162 -3.93 6.09 8.95
N ILE A 163 -3.48 4.93 9.44
CA ILE A 163 -3.81 3.63 8.83
C ILE A 163 -5.32 3.43 8.84
N ILE A 164 -5.98 3.57 9.99
CA ILE A 164 -7.43 3.39 10.10
C ILE A 164 -8.16 4.45 9.27
N PHE A 165 -7.70 5.69 9.32
CA PHE A 165 -8.27 6.78 8.52
C PHE A 165 -8.15 6.51 7.01
N GLY A 166 -7.02 5.97 6.56
CA GLY A 166 -6.83 5.58 5.15
C GLY A 166 -7.82 4.51 4.70
N GLN A 167 -8.10 3.52 5.54
CA GLN A 167 -9.14 2.51 5.27
C GLN A 167 -10.52 3.16 5.16
N LEU A 168 -10.85 4.06 6.09
CA LEU A 168 -12.13 4.79 6.07
C LEU A 168 -12.29 5.62 4.79
N VAL A 169 -11.26 6.37 4.39
CA VAL A 169 -11.25 7.17 3.16
C VAL A 169 -11.55 6.28 1.95
N VAL A 170 -10.90 5.13 1.85
CA VAL A 170 -11.13 4.19 0.74
C VAL A 170 -12.56 3.67 0.73
N TYR A 171 -13.16 3.36 1.87
CA TYR A 171 -14.55 2.91 1.89
C TYR A 171 -15.50 3.97 1.34
N PHE A 172 -15.28 5.26 1.67
CA PHE A 172 -16.04 6.35 1.06
C PHE A 172 -15.77 6.50 -0.44
N VAL A 173 -14.50 6.44 -0.86
CA VAL A 173 -14.12 6.51 -2.29
C VAL A 173 -14.75 5.37 -3.09
N ASN A 174 -14.64 4.15 -2.58
CA ASN A 174 -15.25 2.96 -3.19
C ASN A 174 -16.77 3.12 -3.28
N LEU A 175 -17.42 3.63 -2.22
CA LEU A 175 -18.87 3.87 -2.23
C LEU A 175 -19.28 4.90 -3.29
N VAL A 176 -18.54 5.99 -3.45
CA VAL A 176 -18.84 7.00 -4.49
C VAL A 176 -18.69 6.39 -5.88
N ILE A 177 -17.63 5.63 -6.12
CA ILE A 177 -17.36 5.01 -7.43
C ILE A 177 -18.40 3.92 -7.76
N LEU A 178 -18.77 3.10 -6.77
CA LEU A 178 -19.76 2.02 -6.95
C LEU A 178 -21.20 2.54 -6.96
N GLY A 179 -21.50 3.63 -6.25
CA GLY A 179 -22.84 4.22 -6.15
C GLY A 179 -23.27 5.01 -7.39
N ASP A 180 -22.34 5.38 -8.25
CA ASP A 180 -22.61 6.01 -9.56
C ASP A 180 -22.99 4.98 -10.66
N HIS A 181 -23.19 3.70 -10.31
CA HIS A 181 -23.59 2.62 -11.23
C HIS A 181 -24.76 1.76 -10.71
#